data_AF-X1N873-F1
#
_entry.id   AF-X1N873-F1
#
_cell.length_a   1.000
_cell.length_b   1.000
_cell.length_c   1.000
_cell.angle_alpha   90.00
_cell.angle_beta   90.00
_cell.angle_gamma   90.00
#
_symmetry.space_group_name_H-M   'P 1'
#
loop_
_entity.id
_entity.type
_entity.pdbx_description
1 polymer ?
#
loop_
_entity_poly.entity_id
_entity_poly.type
_entity_poly.pdbx_seq_one_letter_code
_entity_poly.pdbx_strand_id
1 'polypeptide(L)'
;IDLDQQGNLSSVFLDSIYNLKITVADILLDDDIPILRAIQKTSFQNIDIIPSNIDLSKIDLQLAGEPDAQYFLVDKLKEIKASYDYTIIDCPPSLGLATRIGLVAADKVIIPLECQEWAVKGTAHLRGAIAKIRKRANPQLKIMGYLINRFDGRRKLEEVYRDTILESFKDKVFKVELKSSNY
;
A
#
# COMPACT_ATOMS: atom_id res chain seq x y z
N ILE A 1 -5.74 -1.55 5.81
CA ILE A 1 -4.59 -2.27 6.40
C ILE A 1 -3.38 -1.38 6.19
N ASP A 2 -2.74 -0.96 7.26
CA ASP A 2 -1.52 -0.16 7.22
C ASP A 2 -0.32 -1.13 7.23
N LEU A 3 0.56 -1.06 6.23
CA LEU A 3 1.82 -1.82 6.18
C LEU A 3 3.05 -0.91 6.29
N ASP A 4 2.87 0.35 6.71
CA ASP A 4 3.99 1.25 6.97
C ASP A 4 4.31 1.26 8.47
N GLN A 5 5.56 0.99 8.83
CA GLN A 5 6.04 1.05 10.21
C GLN A 5 5.84 2.43 10.87
N GLN A 6 5.69 3.50 10.07
CA GLN A 6 5.38 4.84 10.57
C GLN A 6 3.94 4.98 11.07
N GLY A 7 3.02 4.11 10.64
CA GLY A 7 1.64 4.11 11.11
C GLY A 7 0.85 5.36 10.71
N ASN A 8 1.21 6.02 9.60
CA ASN A 8 0.58 7.29 9.19
C ASN A 8 -0.89 7.12 8.84
N LEU A 9 -1.27 6.02 8.18
CA LEU A 9 -2.69 5.72 7.95
C LEU A 9 -3.37 5.45 9.30
N SER A 10 -2.72 4.66 10.16
CA SER A 10 -3.24 4.30 11.48
C SER A 10 -3.54 5.52 12.35
N SER A 11 -2.67 6.53 12.35
CA SER A 11 -2.83 7.75 13.15
C SER A 11 -3.93 8.69 12.66
N VAL A 12 -4.35 8.57 11.39
CA VAL A 12 -5.52 9.31 10.88
C VAL A 12 -6.83 8.75 11.45
N PHE A 13 -6.88 7.45 11.74
CA PHE A 13 -8.11 6.76 12.14
C PHE A 13 -8.20 6.45 13.63
N LEU A 14 -7.08 6.43 14.34
CA LEU A 14 -6.99 6.04 15.75
C LEU A 14 -6.40 7.17 16.59
N ASP A 15 -6.93 7.36 17.80
CA ASP A 15 -6.46 8.38 18.74
C ASP A 15 -5.01 8.15 19.20
N SER A 16 -4.54 6.90 19.20
CA SER A 16 -3.17 6.54 19.57
C SER A 16 -2.74 5.23 18.91
N ILE A 17 -1.55 5.26 18.29
CA ILE A 17 -0.89 4.08 17.73
C ILE A 17 0.12 3.43 18.69
N TYR A 18 0.40 4.06 19.84
CA TYR A 18 1.42 3.60 20.78
C TYR A 18 0.91 2.55 21.77
N ASN A 19 -0.40 2.48 21.99
CA ASN A 19 -1.03 1.56 22.95
C ASN A 19 -1.78 0.41 22.26
N LEU A 20 -1.39 0.09 21.02
CA LEU A 20 -2.00 -1.00 20.25
C LEU A 20 -1.55 -2.34 20.82
N LYS A 21 -2.51 -3.20 21.18
CA LYS A 21 -2.20 -4.54 21.72
C LYS A 21 -1.76 -5.52 20.64
N ILE A 22 -2.37 -5.43 19.46
CA ILE A 22 -2.15 -6.30 18.31
C ILE A 22 -2.24 -5.42 17.06
N THR A 23 -1.23 -5.54 16.20
CA THR A 23 -1.04 -4.79 14.97
C THR A 23 -0.87 -5.74 13.79
N VAL A 24 -0.69 -5.17 12.60
CA VAL A 24 -0.35 -5.97 11.42
C VAL A 24 0.97 -6.74 11.59
N ALA A 25 1.92 -6.23 12.38
CA ALA A 25 3.19 -6.92 12.60
C ALA A 25 2.97 -8.24 13.35
N ASP A 26 2.16 -8.21 14.41
CA ASP A 26 1.88 -9.39 15.24
C ASP A 26 1.23 -10.52 14.43
N ILE A 27 0.24 -10.20 13.60
CA ILE A 27 -0.43 -11.22 12.76
C ILE A 27 0.44 -11.72 11.61
N LEU A 28 1.52 -11.02 11.26
CA LEU A 28 2.49 -11.46 10.24
C LEU A 28 3.64 -12.25 10.86
N LEU A 29 3.92 -12.06 12.15
CA LEU A 29 5.01 -12.73 12.85
C LEU A 29 4.54 -13.96 13.63
N ASP A 30 3.24 -14.05 13.93
CA ASP A 30 2.63 -15.15 14.67
C ASP A 30 1.38 -15.69 13.94
N ASP A 31 1.50 -16.92 13.44
CA ASP A 31 0.43 -17.61 12.72
C ASP A 31 -0.78 -17.91 13.60
N ASP A 32 -0.59 -18.06 14.93
CA ASP A 32 -1.65 -18.41 15.86
C ASP A 32 -2.55 -17.20 16.19
N ILE A 33 -2.12 -15.97 15.89
CA ILE A 33 -2.93 -14.77 16.11
C ILE A 33 -3.91 -14.56 14.94
N PRO A 34 -5.24 -14.68 15.16
CA PRO A 34 -6.21 -14.47 14.09
C PRO A 34 -6.25 -13.01 13.65
N ILE A 35 -6.45 -12.76 12.35
CA ILE A 35 -6.51 -11.37 11.82
C ILE A 35 -7.59 -10.53 12.51
N LEU A 36 -8.69 -11.16 12.95
CA LEU A 36 -9.80 -10.49 13.63
C LEU A 36 -9.36 -9.76 14.91
N ARG A 37 -8.29 -10.23 15.56
CA ARG A 37 -7.75 -9.60 16.78
C ARG A 37 -7.03 -8.28 16.51
N ALA A 38 -6.53 -8.08 15.28
CA ALA A 38 -5.85 -6.86 14.88
C ALA A 38 -6.81 -5.77 14.37
N ILE A 39 -8.09 -6.11 14.12
CA ILE A 39 -9.08 -5.15 13.60
C ILE A 39 -9.49 -4.17 14.69
N GLN A 40 -9.31 -2.88 14.42
CA GLN A 40 -9.78 -1.77 15.24
C GLN A 40 -10.95 -1.06 14.55
N LYS A 41 -11.98 -0.74 15.34
CA LYS A 41 -13.07 0.12 14.89
C LYS A 41 -12.59 1.55 14.83
N THR A 42 -12.97 2.25 13.77
CA THR A 42 -12.71 3.69 13.64
C THR A 42 -13.95 4.49 14.03
N SER A 43 -13.83 5.81 14.16
CA SER A 43 -14.97 6.71 14.35
C SER A 43 -15.85 6.83 13.10
N PHE A 44 -15.38 6.35 11.94
CA PHE A 44 -16.11 6.40 10.69
C PHE A 44 -16.92 5.13 10.47
N GLN A 45 -18.20 5.31 10.10
CA GLN A 45 -19.07 4.19 9.79
C GLN A 45 -18.53 3.38 8.60
N ASN A 46 -18.60 2.05 8.70
CA ASN A 46 -18.17 1.10 7.67
C ASN A 46 -16.66 1.13 7.35
N ILE A 47 -15.85 1.79 8.18
CA ILE A 47 -14.39 1.79 8.05
C ILE A 47 -13.80 1.20 9.31
N ASP A 48 -13.15 0.06 9.14
CA ASP A 48 -12.29 -0.55 10.14
C ASP A 48 -10.83 -0.46 9.69
N ILE A 49 -9.91 -0.56 10.63
CA ILE A 49 -8.47 -0.50 10.33
C ILE A 49 -7.73 -1.65 11.01
N ILE A 50 -6.80 -2.25 10.27
CA ILE A 50 -5.73 -3.07 10.85
C ILE A 50 -4.52 -2.14 10.90
N PRO A 51 -4.09 -1.70 12.11
CA PRO A 51 -3.09 -0.67 12.26
C PRO A 51 -1.68 -1.23 12.21
N SER A 52 -0.72 -0.33 12.03
CA SER A 52 0.71 -0.60 12.06
C SER A 52 1.40 0.22 13.14
N ASN A 53 2.59 -0.23 13.54
CA ASN A 53 3.49 0.46 14.45
C ASN A 53 4.95 0.17 14.06
N ILE A 54 5.89 0.68 14.86
CA ILE A 54 7.33 0.54 14.62
C ILE A 54 7.82 -0.92 14.60
N ASP A 55 7.09 -1.87 15.21
CA ASP A 55 7.50 -3.28 15.24
C ASP A 55 7.49 -3.92 13.85
N LEU A 56 6.70 -3.37 12.91
CA LEU A 56 6.71 -3.81 11.51
C LEU A 56 8.09 -3.64 10.85
N SER A 57 8.95 -2.76 11.37
CA SER A 57 10.34 -2.61 10.90
C SER A 57 11.17 -3.89 11.01
N LYS A 58 10.77 -4.81 11.88
CA LYS A 58 11.52 -6.03 12.19
C LYS A 58 11.22 -7.18 11.22
N ILE A 59 10.15 -7.08 10.40
CA ILE A 59 9.70 -8.21 9.58
C ILE A 59 10.75 -8.65 8.55
N ASP A 60 11.49 -7.71 7.96
CA ASP A 60 12.51 -8.05 6.96
C ASP A 60 13.62 -8.93 7.57
N LEU A 61 13.98 -8.68 8.84
CA LEU A 61 14.98 -9.46 9.56
C LEU A 61 14.40 -10.77 10.09
N GLN A 62 13.23 -10.72 10.73
CA GLN A 62 12.63 -11.89 11.40
C GLN A 62 12.13 -12.94 10.40
N LEU A 63 11.67 -12.51 9.23
CA LEU A 63 11.14 -13.39 8.19
C LEU A 63 12.14 -13.62 7.04
N ALA A 64 13.41 -13.22 7.20
CA ALA A 64 14.43 -13.35 6.14
C ALA A 64 14.61 -14.79 5.64
N GLY A 65 14.41 -15.77 6.52
CA GLY A 65 14.53 -17.20 6.23
C GLY A 65 13.24 -17.87 5.77
N GLU A 66 12.10 -17.17 5.84
CA GLU A 66 10.78 -17.73 5.58
C GLU A 66 10.39 -17.57 4.11
N PRO A 67 10.47 -18.64 3.28
CA PRO A 67 10.30 -18.51 1.83
C PRO A 67 8.90 -18.02 1.43
N ASP A 68 7.91 -18.33 2.27
CA ASP A 68 6.50 -18.06 2.04
C ASP A 68 5.98 -16.82 2.77
N ALA A 69 6.86 -16.06 3.45
CA ALA A 69 6.48 -14.84 4.19
C ALA A 69 5.68 -13.83 3.35
N GLN A 70 5.95 -13.75 2.05
CA GLN A 70 5.22 -12.89 1.12
C GLN A 70 3.73 -13.25 0.96
N TYR A 71 3.31 -14.45 1.36
CA TYR A 71 1.92 -14.93 1.29
C TYR A 71 1.16 -14.83 2.61
N PHE A 72 1.81 -14.51 3.73
CA PHE A 72 1.16 -14.54 5.05
C PHE A 72 -0.12 -13.69 5.12
N LEU A 73 -0.09 -12.48 4.56
CA LEU A 73 -1.29 -11.64 4.51
C LEU A 73 -2.40 -12.25 3.63
N VAL A 74 -2.07 -12.99 2.56
CA VAL A 74 -3.07 -13.69 1.74
C VAL A 74 -3.84 -14.70 2.59
N ASP A 75 -3.14 -15.45 3.42
CA ASP A 75 -3.73 -16.47 4.27
C ASP A 75 -4.60 -15.85 5.35
N LYS A 76 -4.09 -14.83 6.06
CA LYS A 76 -4.85 -14.08 7.06
C LYS A 76 -6.11 -13.41 6.48
N LEU A 77 -6.03 -12.87 5.26
CA LEU A 77 -7.19 -12.23 4.61
C LEU A 77 -8.34 -13.20 4.28
N LYS A 78 -8.08 -14.51 4.17
CA LYS A 78 -9.14 -15.51 3.93
C LYS A 78 -10.19 -15.50 5.04
N GLU A 79 -9.78 -15.24 6.29
CA GLU A 79 -10.66 -15.21 7.47
C GLU A 79 -11.70 -14.08 7.42
N ILE A 80 -11.39 -12.98 6.73
CA ILE A 80 -12.24 -11.77 6.70
C ILE A 80 -12.80 -11.44 5.33
N LYS A 81 -12.54 -12.28 4.33
CA LYS A 81 -12.92 -12.04 2.93
C LYS A 81 -14.43 -11.84 2.73
N ALA A 82 -15.26 -12.50 3.55
CA ALA A 82 -16.71 -12.37 3.49
C ALA A 82 -17.26 -11.17 4.29
N SER A 83 -16.42 -10.51 5.10
CA SER A 83 -16.84 -9.45 6.03
C SER A 83 -16.68 -8.04 5.46
N TYR A 84 -15.92 -7.88 4.38
CA TYR A 84 -15.61 -6.58 3.78
C TYR A 84 -15.80 -6.62 2.26
N ASP A 85 -16.47 -5.61 1.71
CA ASP A 85 -16.60 -5.44 0.26
C ASP A 85 -15.25 -5.04 -0.37
N TYR A 86 -14.44 -4.28 0.36
CA TYR A 86 -13.14 -3.77 -0.08
C TYR A 86 -12.11 -3.81 1.03
N THR A 87 -10.89 -4.20 0.67
CA THR A 87 -9.70 -4.08 1.52
C THR A 87 -8.70 -3.17 0.85
N ILE A 88 -8.37 -2.05 1.50
CA ILE A 88 -7.31 -1.14 1.05
C ILE A 88 -6.06 -1.44 1.86
N ILE A 89 -4.94 -1.64 1.17
CA ILE A 89 -3.63 -1.90 1.77
C ILE A 89 -2.75 -0.68 1.46
N ASP A 90 -2.32 0.02 2.51
CA ASP A 90 -1.36 1.12 2.40
C ASP A 90 0.06 0.57 2.59
N CYS A 91 0.91 0.79 1.59
CA CYS A 91 2.24 0.22 1.53
C CYS A 91 3.30 1.29 1.82
N PRO A 92 4.41 0.92 2.48
CA PRO A 92 5.50 1.86 2.73
C PRO A 92 6.17 2.28 1.41
N PRO A 93 6.93 3.39 1.39
CA PRO A 93 7.59 3.89 0.19
C PRO A 93 8.75 2.99 -0.31
N SER A 94 9.10 1.94 0.42
CA SER A 94 10.16 0.98 0.07
C SER A 94 9.60 -0.22 -0.70
N LEU A 95 10.46 -0.97 -1.40
CA LEU A 95 10.10 -2.25 -2.06
C LEU A 95 10.56 -3.47 -1.25
N GLY A 96 10.58 -3.34 0.09
CA GLY A 96 10.92 -4.41 1.03
C GLY A 96 9.84 -5.48 1.16
N LEU A 97 9.95 -6.33 2.19
CA LEU A 97 9.01 -7.44 2.40
C LEU A 97 7.58 -6.94 2.63
N ALA A 98 7.37 -5.86 3.39
CA ALA A 98 6.03 -5.28 3.64
C ALA A 98 5.28 -4.97 2.34
N THR A 99 5.92 -4.24 1.43
CA THR A 99 5.33 -3.90 0.13
C THR A 99 5.11 -5.14 -0.74
N ARG A 100 6.01 -6.13 -0.67
CA ARG A 100 5.83 -7.40 -1.38
C ARG A 100 4.61 -8.16 -0.86
N ILE A 101 4.45 -8.26 0.46
CA ILE A 101 3.27 -8.86 1.12
C ILE A 101 1.99 -8.18 0.63
N GLY A 102 1.96 -6.84 0.67
CA GLY A 102 0.81 -6.07 0.20
C GLY A 102 0.47 -6.31 -1.28
N LEU A 103 1.46 -6.33 -2.15
CA LEU A 103 1.28 -6.59 -3.59
C LEU A 103 0.87 -8.04 -3.89
N VAL A 104 1.36 -9.02 -3.12
CA VAL A 104 0.96 -10.42 -3.25
C VAL A 104 -0.48 -10.63 -2.76
N ALA A 105 -0.91 -9.90 -1.74
CA ALA A 105 -2.28 -9.94 -1.21
C ALA A 105 -3.31 -9.19 -2.08
N ALA A 106 -2.89 -8.21 -2.88
CA ALA A 106 -3.81 -7.33 -3.61
C ALA A 106 -4.32 -7.92 -4.94
N ASP A 107 -5.60 -7.69 -5.24
CA ASP A 107 -6.15 -7.94 -6.59
C ASP A 107 -5.67 -6.88 -7.59
N LYS A 108 -5.60 -5.62 -7.13
CA LYS A 108 -5.24 -4.47 -7.95
C LYS A 108 -4.35 -3.50 -7.17
N VAL A 109 -3.49 -2.78 -7.88
CA VAL A 109 -2.62 -1.74 -7.32
C VAL A 109 -2.84 -0.41 -8.02
N ILE A 110 -2.91 0.67 -7.23
CA ILE A 110 -2.87 2.06 -7.68
C ILE A 110 -1.45 2.58 -7.47
N ILE A 111 -0.88 3.23 -8.48
CA ILE A 111 0.48 3.77 -8.41
C ILE A 111 0.39 5.30 -8.32
N PRO A 112 0.67 5.92 -7.15
CA PRO A 112 0.74 7.37 -7.05
C PRO A 112 1.97 7.90 -7.78
N LEU A 113 1.81 9.00 -8.52
CA LEU A 113 2.88 9.70 -9.24
C LEU A 113 2.86 11.18 -8.89
N GLU A 114 4.01 11.75 -8.63
CA GLU A 114 4.18 13.21 -8.53
C GLU A 114 4.70 13.75 -9.87
N CYS A 115 4.26 14.94 -10.28
CA CYS A 115 4.66 15.58 -11.53
C CYS A 115 6.09 16.16 -11.45
N GLN A 116 7.08 15.27 -11.45
CA GLN A 116 8.50 15.61 -11.34
C GLN A 116 9.33 14.94 -12.46
N GLU A 117 10.56 15.42 -12.66
CA GLU A 117 11.47 14.92 -13.70
C GLU A 117 11.62 13.40 -13.72
N TRP A 118 11.63 12.79 -12.53
CA TRP A 118 11.86 11.38 -12.34
C TRP A 118 10.58 10.55 -12.30
N ALA A 119 9.40 11.13 -12.49
CA ALA A 119 8.12 10.44 -12.36
C ALA A 119 8.03 9.20 -13.27
N VAL A 120 8.24 9.39 -14.58
CA VAL A 120 8.15 8.30 -15.57
C VAL A 120 9.28 7.28 -15.36
N LYS A 121 10.52 7.75 -15.16
CA LYS A 121 11.70 6.88 -14.95
C LYS A 121 11.58 6.06 -13.66
N GLY A 122 11.13 6.69 -12.57
CA GLY A 122 10.95 6.09 -11.25
C GLY A 122 9.92 4.96 -11.27
N THR A 123 8.90 5.05 -12.13
CA THR A 123 7.93 3.95 -12.28
C THR A 123 8.53 2.67 -12.84
N ALA A 124 9.65 2.74 -13.58
CA ALA A 124 10.21 1.57 -14.26
C ALA A 124 10.64 0.50 -13.25
N HIS A 125 11.23 0.91 -12.12
CA HIS A 125 11.66 0.00 -11.06
C HIS A 125 10.46 -0.69 -10.39
N LEU A 126 9.43 0.07 -10.01
CA LEU A 126 8.18 -0.45 -9.45
C LEU A 126 7.47 -1.39 -10.42
N ARG A 127 7.35 -1.02 -11.70
CA ARG A 127 6.77 -1.88 -12.74
C ARG A 127 7.54 -3.18 -12.89
N GLY A 128 8.87 -3.13 -12.82
CA GLY A 128 9.73 -4.32 -12.83
C GLY A 128 9.48 -5.23 -11.63
N ALA A 129 9.34 -4.65 -10.43
CA ALA A 129 8.99 -5.39 -9.22
C ALA A 129 7.61 -6.04 -9.32
N ILE A 130 6.59 -5.29 -9.75
CA ILE A 130 5.23 -5.80 -9.99
C ILE A 130 5.24 -6.93 -11.04
N ALA A 131 5.99 -6.79 -12.13
CA ALA A 131 6.10 -7.83 -13.15
C ALA A 131 6.71 -9.13 -12.60
N LYS A 132 7.72 -9.03 -11.72
CA LYS A 132 8.30 -10.20 -11.04
C LYS A 132 7.29 -10.87 -10.11
N ILE A 133 6.55 -10.08 -9.32
CA ILE A 133 5.50 -10.58 -8.43
C ILE A 133 4.41 -11.28 -9.24
N ARG A 134 3.94 -10.67 -10.32
CA ARG A 134 2.94 -11.27 -11.22
C ARG A 134 3.39 -12.61 -11.79
N LYS A 135 4.67 -12.73 -12.15
CA LYS A 135 5.20 -13.97 -12.74
C LYS A 135 5.28 -15.12 -11.74
N ARG A 136 5.53 -14.84 -10.45
CA ARG A 136 5.94 -15.87 -9.48
C ARG A 136 5.00 -16.05 -8.29
N ALA A 137 4.30 -15.01 -7.86
CA ALA A 137 3.57 -15.01 -6.60
C ALA A 137 2.10 -14.61 -6.73
N ASN A 138 1.77 -13.61 -7.55
CA ASN A 138 0.39 -13.19 -7.76
C ASN A 138 0.07 -12.91 -9.23
N PRO A 139 -0.20 -13.94 -10.06
CA PRO A 139 -0.52 -13.79 -11.48
C PRO A 139 -1.76 -12.92 -11.77
N GLN A 140 -2.67 -12.79 -10.81
CA GLN A 140 -3.91 -12.04 -10.95
C GLN A 140 -3.76 -10.54 -10.65
N LEU A 141 -2.66 -10.12 -10.03
CA LEU A 141 -2.40 -8.71 -9.72
C LEU A 141 -2.47 -7.85 -10.99
N LYS A 142 -3.31 -6.82 -10.95
CA LYS A 142 -3.48 -5.85 -12.05
C LYS A 142 -3.08 -4.45 -11.58
N ILE A 143 -2.42 -3.70 -12.47
CA ILE A 143 -2.29 -2.26 -12.25
C ILE A 143 -3.66 -1.65 -12.58
N MET A 144 -4.32 -1.09 -11.57
CA MET A 144 -5.61 -0.40 -11.73
C MET A 144 -5.44 0.90 -12.51
N GLY A 145 -4.38 1.63 -12.20
CA GLY A 145 -4.04 2.89 -12.85
C GLY A 145 -2.98 3.67 -12.11
N TYR A 146 -2.65 4.82 -12.68
CA TYR A 146 -1.70 5.79 -12.14
C TYR A 146 -2.46 7.01 -11.63
N LEU A 147 -2.20 7.41 -10.40
CA LEU A 147 -2.86 8.54 -9.76
C LEU A 147 -1.88 9.71 -9.67
N ILE A 148 -2.16 10.81 -10.36
CA ILE A 148 -1.37 12.03 -10.22
C ILE A 148 -1.68 12.66 -8.86
N ASN A 149 -0.64 12.83 -8.05
CA ASN A 149 -0.69 13.35 -6.70
C ASN A 149 0.12 14.64 -6.58
N ARG A 150 -0.30 15.52 -5.66
CA ARG A 150 0.35 16.80 -5.34
C ARG A 150 0.63 17.68 -6.56
N PHE A 151 -0.31 17.77 -7.49
CA PHE A 151 -0.19 18.63 -8.66
C PHE A 151 -0.53 20.10 -8.32
N ASP A 152 0.36 21.04 -8.70
CA ASP A 152 0.12 22.48 -8.69
C ASP A 152 0.24 23.06 -10.11
N GLY A 153 -0.92 23.23 -10.77
CA GLY A 153 -1.01 23.79 -12.13
C GLY A 153 -0.53 25.23 -12.29
N ARG A 154 -0.10 25.93 -11.23
CA ARG A 154 0.58 27.23 -11.38
C ARG A 154 2.05 27.08 -11.78
N ARG A 155 2.63 25.90 -11.57
CA ARG A 155 4.03 25.61 -11.86
C ARG A 155 4.13 25.02 -13.26
N LYS A 156 4.57 25.83 -14.22
CA LYS A 156 4.77 25.43 -15.63
C LYS A 156 5.56 24.12 -15.79
N LEU A 157 6.53 23.88 -14.91
CA LEU A 157 7.33 22.66 -14.97
C LEU A 157 6.53 21.40 -14.60
N GLU A 158 5.62 21.50 -13.62
CA GLU A 158 4.72 20.40 -13.26
C GLU A 158 3.70 20.12 -14.36
N GLU A 159 3.23 21.14 -15.09
CA GLU A 159 2.38 20.96 -16.28
C GLU A 159 3.09 20.14 -17.36
N VAL A 160 4.34 20.46 -17.68
CA VAL A 160 5.15 19.69 -18.66
C VAL A 160 5.31 18.23 -18.23
N TYR A 161 5.58 17.97 -16.95
CA TYR A 161 5.69 16.59 -16.46
C TYR A 161 4.36 15.86 -16.42
N ARG A 162 3.26 16.55 -16.10
CA ARG A 162 1.91 16.02 -16.17
C ARG A 162 1.59 15.55 -17.59
N ASP A 163 1.84 16.37 -18.60
CA ASP A 163 1.58 16.00 -19.99
C ASP A 163 2.44 14.81 -20.43
N THR A 164 3.70 14.77 -20.00
CA THR A 164 4.58 13.61 -20.23
C THR A 164 4.04 12.32 -19.60
N ILE A 165 3.47 12.39 -18.38
CA ILE A 165 2.83 11.26 -17.71
C ILE A 165 1.57 10.80 -18.46
N LEU A 166 0.73 11.74 -18.88
CA LEU A 166 -0.48 11.46 -19.64
C LEU A 166 -0.17 10.82 -21.00
N GLU A 167 0.87 11.27 -21.70
CA GLU A 167 1.33 10.66 -22.94
C GLU A 167 1.88 9.25 -22.73
N SER A 168 2.63 9.05 -21.63
CA SER A 168 3.28 7.77 -21.32
C SER A 168 2.31 6.67 -20.89
N PHE A 169 1.31 7.02 -20.08
CA PHE A 169 0.40 6.05 -19.45
C PHE A 169 -1.04 6.10 -19.98
N LYS A 170 -1.40 7.15 -20.73
CA LYS A 170 -2.65 7.30 -21.48
C LYS A 170 -3.88 7.01 -20.64
N ASP A 171 -4.71 6.07 -21.09
CA ASP A 171 -5.98 5.65 -20.50
C ASP A 171 -5.83 4.98 -19.12
N LYS A 172 -4.60 4.69 -18.68
CA LYS A 172 -4.32 4.16 -17.35
C LYS A 172 -4.16 5.23 -16.28
N VAL A 173 -4.11 6.51 -16.65
CA VAL A 173 -4.08 7.60 -15.66
C VAL A 173 -5.51 7.88 -15.19
N PHE A 174 -5.72 7.96 -13.88
CA PHE A 174 -7.00 8.36 -13.33
C PHE A 174 -7.36 9.78 -13.80
N LYS A 175 -8.65 10.01 -14.10
CA LYS A 175 -9.14 11.33 -14.54
C LYS A 175 -9.09 12.40 -13.44
N VAL A 176 -8.95 11.97 -12.18
CA VAL A 176 -8.87 12.85 -11.02
C VAL A 176 -7.41 13.04 -10.63
N GLU A 177 -7.04 14.29 -10.38
CA GLU A 177 -5.71 14.70 -9.93
C GLU A 177 -5.83 15.26 -8.51
N LEU A 178 -4.98 14.79 -7.60
CA LEU A 178 -4.95 15.33 -6.24
C LEU A 178 -4.12 16.61 -6.24
N LYS A 179 -4.77 17.73 -5.90
CA LYS A 179 -4.11 19.04 -5.82
C LYS A 179 -3.20 19.12 -4.61
N SER A 180 -2.10 19.85 -4.75
CA SER A 180 -1.33 20.28 -3.59
C SER A 180 -2.21 21.10 -2.64
N SER A 181 -2.36 20.62 -1.41
CA SER A 181 -3.06 21.36 -0.36
C SER A 181 -2.09 22.37 0.23
N ASN A 182 -2.43 23.66 0.17
CA ASN A 182 -1.73 24.68 0.96
C ASN A 182 -2.19 24.54 2.41
N TYR A 183 -1.51 23.70 3.20
CA TYR A 183 -1.52 23.82 4.65
C TYR A 183 -0.19 24.45 5.07
#